data_AF-A0A0B6S248-F1
#
_entry.id   AF-A0A0B6S248-F1
#
_cell.length_a   1.000
_cell.length_b   1.000
_cell.length_c   1.000
_cell.angle_alpha   90.00
_cell.angle_beta   90.00
_cell.angle_gamma   90.00
#
_symmetry.space_group_name_H-M   'P 1'
#
loop_
_entity.id
_entity.type
_entity.pdbx_description
1 polymer ?
#
loop_
_entity_poly.entity_id
_entity_poly.type
_entity_poly.pdbx_seq_one_letter_code
_entity_poly.pdbx_strand_id
1 'polypeptide(L)'
;MPKHSLLQPKTVTTTLPAPKVLPFDGFSRWADLQPFIPMSRESVRLRELDGRFPKRVQLGSARCVAWPNSELHRYFADPANYRASDAPREG
;
A
#
# COMPACT_ATOMS: atom_id res chain seq x y z
N MET A 1 18.73 -44.24 -21.66
CA MET A 1 18.12 -43.68 -20.43
C MET A 1 17.69 -42.23 -20.69
N PRO A 2 16.46 -41.94 -21.13
CA PRO A 2 16.00 -40.56 -21.28
C PRO A 2 15.45 -40.01 -19.94
N LYS A 3 15.98 -38.86 -19.51
CA LYS A 3 15.48 -38.09 -18.36
C LYS A 3 14.21 -37.35 -18.80
N HIS A 4 13.02 -37.86 -18.50
CA HIS A 4 11.80 -37.07 -18.65
C HIS A 4 11.76 -36.03 -17.52
N SER A 5 12.00 -34.77 -17.87
CA SER A 5 11.80 -33.63 -16.98
C SER A 5 10.28 -33.43 -16.79
N LEU A 6 9.79 -33.67 -15.58
CA LEU A 6 8.41 -33.38 -15.21
C LEU A 6 8.21 -31.87 -15.11
N LEU A 7 7.57 -31.29 -16.12
CA LEU A 7 6.93 -29.98 -16.00
C LEU A 7 5.85 -30.07 -14.91
N GLN A 8 6.11 -29.47 -13.76
CA GLN A 8 5.10 -29.31 -12.73
C GLN A 8 3.96 -28.42 -13.27
N PRO A 9 2.69 -28.82 -13.15
CA PRO A 9 1.58 -27.93 -13.44
C PRO A 9 1.56 -26.80 -12.41
N LYS A 10 1.61 -25.56 -12.88
CA LYS A 10 1.40 -24.38 -12.03
C LYS A 10 -0.07 -24.39 -11.62
N THR A 11 -0.37 -24.85 -10.42
CA THR A 11 -1.73 -24.76 -9.86
C THR A 11 -2.08 -23.30 -9.66
N VAL A 12 -2.91 -22.77 -10.54
CA VAL A 12 -3.52 -21.46 -10.40
C VAL A 12 -4.67 -21.61 -9.42
N THR A 13 -4.38 -21.49 -8.12
CA THR A 13 -5.42 -21.51 -7.10
C THR A 13 -6.18 -20.19 -7.18
N THR A 14 -7.35 -20.19 -7.84
CA THR A 14 -8.33 -19.11 -7.74
C THR A 14 -9.01 -19.20 -6.37
N THR A 15 -8.34 -18.67 -5.35
CA THR A 15 -8.98 -18.35 -4.07
C THR A 15 -9.76 -17.06 -4.27
N LEU A 16 -11.08 -17.08 -4.03
CA LEU A 16 -11.88 -15.86 -3.94
C LEU A 16 -11.17 -14.92 -2.95
N PRO A 17 -10.84 -13.67 -3.32
CA PRO A 17 -10.07 -12.81 -2.44
C PRO A 17 -10.89 -12.61 -1.16
N ALA A 18 -10.34 -13.06 -0.04
CA ALA A 18 -10.85 -12.66 1.27
C ALA A 18 -10.97 -11.13 1.28
N PRO A 19 -12.00 -10.56 1.92
CA PRO A 19 -12.18 -9.12 1.98
C PRO A 19 -10.86 -8.50 2.42
N LYS A 20 -10.25 -7.74 1.53
CA LYS A 20 -8.97 -7.10 1.80
C LYS A 20 -9.26 -6.07 2.88
N VAL A 21 -8.74 -6.31 4.08
CA VAL A 21 -8.79 -5.36 5.19
C VAL A 21 -7.42 -4.75 5.34
N LEU A 22 -7.38 -3.44 5.55
CA LEU A 22 -6.12 -2.77 5.86
C LEU A 22 -5.70 -3.19 7.29
N PRO A 23 -4.52 -3.78 7.50
CA PRO A 23 -4.05 -4.09 8.84
C PRO A 23 -3.99 -2.83 9.71
N PHE A 24 -4.11 -2.95 11.03
CA PHE A 24 -4.12 -1.78 11.93
C PHE A 24 -2.76 -1.05 11.94
N ASP A 25 -1.67 -1.81 12.03
CA ASP A 25 -0.30 -1.29 12.04
C ASP A 25 0.55 -1.90 10.91
N GLY A 26 1.80 -1.44 10.76
CA GLY A 26 2.71 -1.81 9.68
C GLY A 26 2.61 -0.89 8.48
N PHE A 27 2.93 -1.40 7.29
CA PHE A 27 3.00 -0.62 6.05
C PHE A 27 2.22 -1.26 4.92
N SER A 28 1.46 -0.45 4.17
CA SER A 28 0.71 -0.88 2.99
C SER A 28 1.19 -0.19 1.73
N ARG A 29 1.23 -0.92 0.61
CA ARG A 29 1.67 -0.38 -0.68
C ARG A 29 0.48 0.13 -1.48
N TRP A 30 0.74 0.85 -2.57
CA TRP A 30 -0.31 1.40 -3.44
C TRP A 30 -1.32 0.34 -3.90
N ALA A 31 -0.87 -0.87 -4.24
CA ALA A 31 -1.75 -1.97 -4.67
C ALA A 31 -2.71 -2.44 -3.55
N ASP A 32 -2.37 -2.19 -2.30
CA ASP A 32 -3.22 -2.45 -1.15
C ASP A 32 -4.20 -1.31 -0.89
N LEU A 33 -3.80 -0.07 -1.17
CA LEU A 33 -4.62 1.13 -0.95
C LEU A 33 -5.60 1.43 -2.08
N GLN A 34 -5.23 1.13 -3.33
CA GLN A 34 -6.04 1.39 -4.53
C GLN A 34 -7.51 0.93 -4.40
N PRO A 35 -7.87 -0.23 -3.83
CA PRO A 35 -9.27 -0.61 -3.68
C PRO A 35 -10.06 0.23 -2.66
N PHE A 36 -9.39 0.90 -1.70
CA PHE A 36 -10.04 1.71 -0.67
C PHE A 36 -10.12 3.20 -1.03
N ILE A 37 -9.29 3.65 -1.98
CA ILE A 37 -9.17 5.06 -2.33
C ILE A 37 -9.81 5.28 -3.71
N PRO A 38 -10.89 6.08 -3.82
CA PRO A 38 -11.56 6.37 -5.10
C PRO A 38 -10.79 7.40 -5.95
N MET A 39 -9.47 7.46 -5.84
CA MET A 39 -8.61 8.43 -6.50
C MET A 39 -7.39 7.75 -7.11
N SER A 40 -6.85 8.35 -8.16
CA SER A 40 -5.64 7.86 -8.81
C SER A 40 -4.40 8.08 -7.96
N ARG A 41 -3.35 7.31 -8.23
CA ARG A 41 -2.05 7.43 -7.54
C ARG A 41 -1.47 8.84 -7.62
N GLU A 42 -1.65 9.50 -8.76
CA GLU A 42 -1.18 10.89 -8.95
C GLU A 42 -1.98 11.88 -8.09
N SER A 43 -3.30 11.72 -7.95
CA SER A 43 -4.11 12.54 -7.04
C SER A 43 -3.69 12.37 -5.58
N VAL A 44 -3.36 11.14 -5.19
CA VAL A 44 -2.83 10.85 -3.84
C VAL A 44 -1.47 11.50 -3.65
N ARG A 45 -0.59 11.46 -4.67
CA ARG A 45 0.70 12.15 -4.63
C ARG A 45 0.53 13.68 -4.48
N LEU A 46 -0.43 14.29 -5.18
CA LEU A 46 -0.71 15.72 -5.02
C LEU A 46 -1.23 16.05 -3.61
N ARG A 47 -2.11 15.23 -3.03
CA ARG A 47 -2.57 15.41 -1.65
C ARG A 47 -1.46 15.18 -0.62
N GLU A 48 -0.54 14.26 -0.88
CA GLU A 48 0.63 14.04 -0.04
C GLU A 48 1.52 15.29 -0.01
N LEU A 49 1.75 15.91 -1.18
CA LEU A 49 2.49 17.18 -1.29
C LEU A 49 1.78 18.33 -0.56
N ASP A 50 0.45 18.35 -0.57
CA ASP A 50 -0.38 19.33 0.16
C ASP A 50 -0.52 19.00 1.66
N GLY A 51 0.06 17.89 2.14
CA GLY A 51 -0.02 17.46 3.54
C GLY A 51 -1.40 16.93 3.97
N ARG A 52 -2.29 16.64 3.01
CA ARG A 52 -3.64 16.09 3.23
C ARG A 52 -3.74 14.59 3.07
N PHE A 53 -2.60 13.92 2.87
CA PHE A 53 -2.51 12.47 2.79
C PHE A 53 -1.28 11.99 3.57
N PRO A 54 -1.29 10.78 4.15
CA PRO A 54 -0.11 10.21 4.81
C PRO A 54 1.14 10.28 3.93
N LYS A 55 2.29 10.61 4.53
CA LYS A 55 3.57 10.60 3.82
C LYS A 55 4.01 9.15 3.57
N ARG A 56 4.45 8.86 2.34
CA ARG A 56 5.06 7.56 2.03
C ARG A 56 6.46 7.44 2.62
N VAL A 57 6.79 6.24 3.09
CA VAL A 57 8.14 5.83 3.50
C VAL A 57 8.76 4.94 2.42
N GLN A 58 10.09 4.98 2.31
CA GLN A 58 10.84 4.07 1.43
C GLN A 58 11.26 2.83 2.24
N LEU A 59 10.88 1.64 1.79
CA LEU A 59 11.18 0.37 2.47
C LEU A 59 12.54 -0.23 2.05
N GLY A 60 13.38 0.52 1.33
CA GLY A 60 14.74 0.08 0.94
C GLY A 60 15.17 0.51 -0.46
N SER A 61 14.25 0.87 -1.34
CA SER A 61 14.55 1.48 -2.65
C SER A 61 13.54 2.56 -2.96
N ALA A 62 13.92 3.56 -3.75
CA ALA A 62 13.05 4.68 -4.14
C ALA A 62 11.73 4.25 -4.80
N ARG A 63 11.67 3.05 -5.40
CA ARG A 63 10.42 2.48 -5.98
C ARG A 63 9.60 1.64 -5.00
N CYS A 64 10.19 1.21 -3.90
CA CYS A 64 9.50 0.49 -2.83
C CYS A 64 8.99 1.50 -1.79
N VAL A 65 7.89 2.16 -2.14
CA VAL A 65 7.19 3.06 -1.23
C VAL A 65 5.98 2.39 -0.62
N ALA A 66 5.75 2.68 0.65
CA ALA A 66 4.59 2.24 1.40
C ALA A 66 4.13 3.33 2.36
N TRP A 67 2.91 3.23 2.85
CA TRP A 67 2.34 4.15 3.82
C TRP A 67 2.12 3.43 5.14
N PRO A 68 2.41 4.07 6.28
CA PRO A 68 2.12 3.50 7.58
C PRO A 68 0.61 3.33 7.75
N ASN A 69 0.18 2.13 8.12
CA ASN A 69 -1.23 1.78 8.28
C ASN A 69 -1.89 2.62 9.37
N SER A 70 -1.18 2.91 10.45
CA SER A 70 -1.64 3.79 11.52
C SER A 70 -2.07 5.17 11.00
N GLU A 71 -1.31 5.78 10.08
CA GLU A 71 -1.67 7.08 9.47
C GLU A 71 -2.81 6.93 8.45
N LEU A 72 -2.83 5.82 7.70
CA LEU A 72 -3.91 5.52 6.77
C LEU A 72 -5.25 5.37 7.49
N HIS A 73 -5.28 4.66 8.62
CA HIS A 73 -6.49 4.55 9.46
C HIS A 73 -6.95 5.91 9.98
N ARG A 74 -6.03 6.79 10.39
CA ARG A 74 -6.38 8.18 10.75
C ARG A 74 -6.97 8.95 9.56
N TYR A 75 -6.39 8.78 8.37
CA TYR A 75 -6.90 9.41 7.16
C TYR A 75 -8.29 8.86 6.78
N PHE A 76 -8.51 7.55 6.85
CA PHE A 76 -9.81 6.95 6.54
C PHE A 76 -10.88 7.29 7.58
N ALA A 77 -10.49 7.54 8.84
CA ALA A 77 -11.41 8.01 9.87
C ALA A 77 -11.91 9.43 9.60
N ASP A 78 -11.04 10.34 9.17
CA ASP A 78 -11.42 11.72 8.80
C ASP A 78 -10.57 12.28 7.65
N PRO A 79 -10.93 12.02 6.38
CA PRO A 79 -10.11 12.43 5.24
C PRO A 79 -10.18 13.94 4.93
N ALA A 80 -11.16 14.67 5.48
CA ALA A 80 -11.32 16.11 5.26
C ALA A 80 -10.43 16.94 6.20
N ASN A 81 -10.36 16.51 7.46
CA ASN A 81 -9.59 17.15 8.52
C ASN A 81 -8.22 16.52 8.72
N TYR A 82 -7.93 15.36 8.12
CA TYR A 82 -6.60 14.75 8.19
C TYR A 82 -5.51 15.72 7.75
N ARG A 83 -4.46 15.82 8.57
CA ARG A 83 -3.21 16.50 8.26
C ARG A 83 -2.07 15.58 8.62
N ALA A 84 -1.16 15.39 7.67
CA ALA A 84 0.04 14.62 7.94
C ALA A 84 0.84 15.33 9.03
N SER A 85 1.09 14.64 10.14
CA SER A 85 2.08 15.13 11.08
C SER A 85 3.43 15.12 10.36
N ASP A 86 4.20 16.19 10.50
CA ASP A 86 5.59 16.22 10.03
C ASP A 86 6.43 15.30 10.92
N ALA A 87 6.19 14.00 10.85
CA ALA A 87 7.04 13.02 11.51
C ALA A 87 8.40 13.08 10.81
N PRO A 88 9.50 13.35 11.54
CA PRO A 88 10.80 13.61 10.95
C PRO A 88 11.28 12.46 10.06
N ARG A 89 11.86 12.89 8.94
CA ARG A 89 12.64 12.06 8.03
C ARG A 89 13.93 11.67 8.79
N GLU A 90 13.96 10.52 9.44
CA GLU A 90 15.24 9.91 9.84
C GLU A 90 16.07 9.73 8.54
N GLY A 91 17.26 10.32 8.55
CA GLY A 91 18.11 10.59 7.38
C GLY A 91 18.77 9.37 6.74
#